data_AF-A0A2V7AW00-F1
#
_entry.id   AF-A0A2V7AW00-F1
#
_cell.length_a   1.000
_cell.length_b   1.000
_cell.length_c   1.000
_cell.angle_alpha   90.00
_cell.angle_beta   90.00
_cell.angle_gamma   90.00
#
_symmetry.space_group_name_H-M   'P 1'
#
loop_
_entity.id
_entity.type
_entity.pdbx_description
1 polymer ?
#
loop_
_entity_poly.entity_id
_entity_poly.type
_entity_poly.pdbx_seq_one_letter_code
_entity_poly.pdbx_strand_id
1 'polypeptide(L)'
;MNEEDDLLFYALPRRVVHIDDGAIAALRGLYAALVPASATVLDLMSSWRSHLPPTFTGTVIGLGMNRDEMRDNPQLGQGIVHDLNREPSLPFNDAAFDAALCAVSVQYLTRPVDVFREVARCLRPRAPFIISFSNRCFPEKAVALWHAADDDQHGAIVTAYFAASAAFTDIEQWAHPSPAGDPLYAVWASRAEERR
;
A
#
# COMPACT_ATOMS: atom_id res chain seq x y z
N MET A 1 -8.13 20.38 4.78
CA MET A 1 -8.19 20.04 3.34
C MET A 1 -9.65 19.96 2.94
N ASN A 2 -10.00 20.52 1.79
CA ASN A 2 -11.38 20.58 1.29
C ASN A 2 -11.62 19.41 0.31
N GLU A 3 -12.77 18.74 0.41
CA GLU A 3 -13.03 17.42 -0.20
C GLU A 3 -13.13 17.45 -1.74
N GLU A 4 -13.59 18.56 -2.31
CA GLU A 4 -13.59 18.77 -3.76
C GLU A 4 -12.16 18.89 -4.33
N ASP A 5 -11.20 19.30 -3.50
CA ASP A 5 -9.81 19.52 -3.89
C ASP A 5 -9.04 18.20 -4.06
N ASP A 6 -9.38 17.16 -3.28
CA ASP A 6 -8.76 15.84 -3.40
C ASP A 6 -9.15 15.13 -4.70
N LEU A 7 -10.44 15.13 -5.03
CA LEU A 7 -10.93 14.55 -6.30
C LEU A 7 -10.36 15.32 -7.50
N LEU A 8 -10.31 16.65 -7.46
CA LEU A 8 -9.68 17.44 -8.53
C LEU A 8 -8.19 17.18 -8.65
N PHE A 9 -7.49 17.02 -7.54
CA PHE A 9 -6.07 16.74 -7.55
C PHE A 9 -5.78 15.38 -8.17
N TYR A 10 -6.52 14.33 -7.83
CA TYR A 10 -6.32 13.00 -8.42
C TYR A 10 -6.98 12.81 -9.80
N ALA A 11 -7.86 13.73 -10.22
CA ALA A 11 -8.48 13.70 -11.55
C ALA A 11 -7.47 13.92 -12.69
N LEU A 12 -6.40 14.68 -12.44
CA LEU A 12 -5.33 14.86 -13.41
C LEU A 12 -4.28 13.74 -13.25
N PRO A 13 -4.09 12.89 -14.28
CA PRO A 13 -3.12 11.80 -14.19
C PRO A 13 -1.71 12.36 -14.04
N ARG A 14 -1.03 11.94 -12.97
CA ARG A 14 0.37 12.25 -12.70
C ARG A 14 1.14 10.95 -12.77
N ARG A 15 1.61 10.63 -13.98
CA ARG A 15 2.43 9.45 -14.27
C ARG A 15 3.85 9.59 -13.71
N VAL A 16 3.95 9.70 -12.40
CA VAL A 16 5.21 9.84 -11.68
C VAL A 16 5.48 8.52 -10.97
N VAL A 17 6.71 8.02 -11.07
CA VAL A 17 7.20 7.04 -10.10
C VAL A 17 7.80 7.82 -8.96
N HIS A 18 7.33 7.60 -7.74
CA HIS A 18 7.75 8.38 -6.57
C HIS A 18 9.13 7.99 -6.03
N ILE A 19 9.70 6.90 -6.55
CA ILE A 19 10.96 6.30 -6.11
C ILE A 19 11.84 5.97 -7.32
N ASP A 20 13.16 6.07 -7.17
CA ASP A 20 14.12 5.73 -8.22
C ASP A 20 14.21 4.22 -8.55
N ASP A 21 14.95 3.87 -9.61
CA ASP A 21 15.12 2.49 -10.06
C ASP A 21 15.74 1.56 -9.01
N GLY A 22 16.60 2.08 -8.13
CA GLY A 22 17.22 1.32 -7.05
C GLY A 22 16.18 0.92 -5.99
N ALA A 23 15.38 1.89 -5.55
CA ALA A 23 14.26 1.66 -4.64
C ALA A 23 13.20 0.73 -5.28
N ILE A 24 12.89 0.89 -6.57
CA ILE A 24 11.97 -0.03 -7.27
C ILE A 24 12.53 -1.46 -7.29
N ALA A 25 13.83 -1.64 -7.53
CA ALA A 25 14.45 -2.95 -7.52
C ALA A 25 14.40 -3.58 -6.12
N ALA A 26 14.64 -2.78 -5.08
CA ALA A 26 14.55 -3.22 -3.69
C ALA A 26 13.11 -3.63 -3.32
N LEU A 27 12.09 -2.84 -3.73
CA LEU A 27 10.67 -3.15 -3.53
C LEU A 27 10.26 -4.45 -4.24
N ARG A 28 10.71 -4.64 -5.49
CA ARG A 28 10.48 -5.88 -6.25
C ARG A 28 11.08 -7.09 -5.55
N GLY A 29 12.28 -6.95 -5.01
CA GLY A 29 12.95 -8.01 -4.23
C GLY A 29 12.16 -8.38 -2.97
N LEU A 30 11.66 -7.37 -2.25
CA LEU A 30 10.81 -7.58 -1.09
C LEU A 30 9.52 -8.32 -1.46
N TYR A 31 8.82 -7.88 -2.51
CA TYR A 31 7.61 -8.55 -2.98
C TYR A 31 7.86 -9.97 -3.47
N ALA A 32 8.99 -10.22 -4.14
CA ALA A 32 9.37 -11.58 -4.55
C ALA A 32 9.59 -12.54 -3.35
N ALA A 33 10.02 -12.00 -2.21
CA ALA A 33 10.23 -12.79 -1.00
C ALA A 33 8.94 -13.04 -0.20
N LEU A 34 8.02 -12.07 -0.18
CA LEU A 34 6.84 -12.10 0.69
C LEU A 34 5.55 -12.52 -0.01
N VAL A 35 5.43 -12.32 -1.32
CA VAL A 35 4.19 -12.57 -2.07
C VAL A 35 4.31 -13.88 -2.86
N PRO A 36 3.38 -14.84 -2.70
CA PRO A 36 3.37 -16.04 -3.52
C PRO A 36 3.26 -15.70 -5.02
N ALA A 37 4.06 -16.35 -5.87
CA ALA A 37 4.17 -16.01 -7.28
C ALA A 37 2.82 -16.04 -8.05
N SER A 38 1.92 -16.95 -7.66
CA SER A 38 0.59 -17.13 -8.27
C SER A 38 -0.56 -16.65 -7.36
N ALA A 39 -0.31 -15.66 -6.50
CA ALA A 39 -1.28 -15.10 -5.57
C ALA A 39 -2.39 -14.27 -6.25
N THR A 40 -3.55 -14.16 -5.60
CA THR A 40 -4.50 -13.07 -5.84
C THR A 40 -4.16 -11.90 -4.92
N VAL A 41 -3.69 -10.79 -5.48
CA VAL A 41 -3.13 -9.64 -4.76
C VAL A 41 -4.06 -8.43 -4.83
N LEU A 42 -4.26 -7.78 -3.69
CA LEU A 42 -4.90 -6.46 -3.60
C LEU A 42 -3.82 -5.36 -3.60
N ASP A 43 -3.85 -4.46 -4.55
CA ASP A 43 -2.97 -3.28 -4.62
C ASP A 43 -3.76 -2.02 -4.21
N LEU A 44 -3.53 -1.53 -2.99
CA LEU A 44 -4.21 -0.37 -2.42
C LEU A 44 -3.56 0.94 -2.83
N MET A 45 -4.40 1.94 -3.11
CA MET A 45 -3.99 3.23 -3.65
C MET A 45 -3.11 3.07 -4.90
N SER A 46 -3.48 2.09 -5.72
CA SER A 46 -2.83 1.75 -6.97
C SER A 46 -2.92 2.91 -7.95
N SER A 47 -1.89 2.99 -8.78
CA SER A 47 -1.77 3.93 -9.88
C SER A 47 -1.29 3.14 -11.10
N TRP A 48 -0.45 3.73 -11.95
CA TRP A 48 0.03 3.13 -13.18
C TRP A 48 1.12 2.07 -13.00
N ARG A 49 1.59 1.79 -11.77
CA ARG A 49 2.57 0.74 -11.44
C ARG A 49 2.31 0.11 -10.07
N SER A 50 2.34 -1.22 -10.01
CA SER A 50 2.21 -2.01 -8.76
C SER A 50 3.53 -2.53 -8.21
N HIS A 51 4.61 -2.45 -9.00
CA HIS A 51 5.98 -2.85 -8.61
C HIS A 51 6.18 -4.33 -8.24
N LEU A 52 5.25 -5.22 -8.57
CA LEU A 52 5.47 -6.67 -8.46
C LEU A 52 6.61 -7.11 -9.39
N PRO A 53 7.39 -8.14 -9.02
CA PRO A 53 8.51 -8.61 -9.83
C PRO A 53 8.01 -9.16 -11.18
N PRO A 54 8.83 -9.12 -12.25
CA PRO A 54 8.44 -9.68 -13.56
C PRO A 54 8.13 -11.18 -13.55
N THR A 55 8.58 -11.91 -12.53
CA THR A 55 8.33 -13.33 -12.31
C THR A 55 6.96 -13.63 -11.68
N PHE A 56 6.21 -12.60 -11.27
CA PHE A 56 4.87 -12.77 -10.72
C PHE A 56 3.88 -13.17 -11.81
N THR A 57 3.08 -14.21 -11.55
CA THR A 57 2.12 -14.81 -12.50
C THR A 57 0.69 -14.82 -11.98
N GLY A 58 0.46 -14.28 -10.78
CA GLY A 58 -0.85 -14.18 -10.16
C GLY A 58 -1.74 -13.09 -10.75
N THR A 59 -2.84 -12.80 -10.06
CA THR A 59 -3.81 -11.76 -10.43
C THR A 59 -3.68 -10.58 -9.49
N VAL A 60 -3.65 -9.35 -10.02
CA VAL A 60 -3.62 -8.13 -9.22
C VAL A 60 -4.91 -7.35 -9.44
N ILE A 61 -5.58 -6.99 -8.35
CA ILE A 61 -6.74 -6.11 -8.34
C ILE A 61 -6.33 -4.81 -7.65
N GLY A 62 -6.42 -3.69 -8.36
CA GLY A 62 -6.03 -2.38 -7.87
C GLY A 62 -7.23 -1.56 -7.40
N LEU A 63 -7.07 -0.88 -6.26
CA LEU A 63 -7.95 0.21 -5.81
C LEU A 63 -7.20 1.52 -5.95
N GLY A 64 -7.73 2.48 -6.70
CA GLY A 64 -7.08 3.78 -6.90
C GLY A 64 -8.08 4.90 -7.12
N MET A 65 -7.58 6.13 -7.20
CA MET A 65 -8.42 7.32 -7.41
C MET A 65 -8.46 7.76 -8.88
N ASN A 66 -7.46 7.39 -9.68
CA ASN A 66 -7.38 7.78 -11.09
C ASN A 66 -7.58 6.56 -12.01
N ARG A 67 -8.67 6.59 -12.78
CA ARG A 67 -9.03 5.51 -13.71
C ARG A 67 -8.02 5.36 -14.86
N ASP A 68 -7.49 6.46 -15.38
CA ASP A 68 -6.55 6.43 -16.51
C ASP A 68 -5.20 5.85 -16.10
N GLU A 69 -4.70 6.21 -14.91
CA GLU A 69 -3.48 5.62 -14.35
C GLU A 69 -3.63 4.12 -14.15
N MET A 70 -4.73 3.66 -13.53
CA MET A 70 -4.97 2.23 -13.36
C MET A 70 -5.12 1.49 -14.69
N ARG A 71 -5.72 2.11 -15.73
CA ARG A 71 -5.78 1.53 -17.07
C ARG A 71 -4.40 1.38 -17.70
N ASP A 72 -3.49 2.30 -17.42
CA ASP A 72 -2.11 2.29 -17.92
C ASP A 72 -1.19 1.36 -17.08
N ASN A 73 -1.71 0.68 -16.05
CA ASN A 73 -0.97 -0.29 -15.24
C ASN A 73 -0.99 -1.69 -15.86
N PRO A 74 0.12 -2.18 -16.43
CA PRO A 74 0.17 -3.47 -17.11
C PRO A 74 0.09 -4.67 -16.15
N GLN A 75 0.24 -4.46 -14.83
CA GLN A 75 0.18 -5.55 -13.85
C GLN A 75 -1.23 -5.77 -13.29
N LEU A 76 -2.17 -4.84 -13.49
CA LEU A 76 -3.54 -5.00 -13.02
C LEU A 76 -4.34 -5.90 -13.96
N GLY A 77 -4.96 -6.94 -13.39
CA GLY A 77 -6.05 -7.67 -14.04
C GLY A 77 -7.37 -6.89 -13.99
N GLN A 78 -7.54 -6.07 -12.94
CA GLN A 78 -8.71 -5.19 -12.76
C GLN A 78 -8.34 -3.96 -11.92
N GLY A 79 -8.85 -2.79 -12.31
CA GLY A 79 -8.76 -1.55 -11.52
C GLY A 79 -10.15 -1.05 -11.12
N ILE A 80 -10.32 -0.65 -9.86
CA ILE A 80 -11.57 -0.13 -9.30
C ILE A 80 -11.29 1.26 -8.73
N VAL A 81 -12.10 2.24 -9.15
CA VAL A 81 -12.02 3.60 -8.58
C VAL A 81 -12.70 3.58 -7.23
N HIS A 82 -11.94 3.86 -6.17
CA HIS A 82 -12.43 3.77 -4.80
C HIS A 82 -11.65 4.73 -3.88
N ASP A 83 -12.40 5.59 -3.20
CA ASP A 83 -11.86 6.59 -2.27
C ASP A 83 -11.88 6.06 -0.84
N LEU A 84 -10.73 5.57 -0.37
CA LEU A 84 -10.56 5.00 0.97
C LEU A 84 -10.72 6.03 2.09
N ASN A 85 -10.52 7.32 1.80
CA ASN A 85 -10.70 8.39 2.80
C ASN A 85 -12.18 8.72 2.99
N ARG A 86 -13.00 8.54 1.94
CA ARG A 86 -14.45 8.70 1.99
C ARG A 86 -15.18 7.43 2.45
N GLU A 87 -14.80 6.29 1.89
CA GLU A 87 -15.40 4.98 2.16
C GLU A 87 -14.28 3.97 2.44
N PRO A 88 -13.92 3.74 3.72
CA PRO A 88 -12.90 2.76 4.07
C PRO A 88 -13.32 1.31 3.79
N SER A 89 -14.61 1.02 3.62
CA SER A 89 -15.11 -0.34 3.38
C SER A 89 -14.77 -0.82 1.96
N LEU A 90 -14.01 -1.92 1.89
CA LEU A 90 -13.53 -2.45 0.63
C LEU A 90 -14.63 -3.25 -0.09
N PRO A 91 -14.80 -3.08 -1.41
CA PRO A 91 -15.88 -3.70 -2.18
C PRO A 91 -15.60 -5.18 -2.53
N PHE A 92 -15.06 -5.94 -1.58
CA PHE A 92 -14.67 -7.33 -1.76
C PHE A 92 -15.22 -8.23 -0.67
N ASN A 93 -15.35 -9.51 -0.99
CA ASN A 93 -15.71 -10.54 -0.03
C ASN A 93 -14.59 -10.79 0.98
N ASP A 94 -14.95 -11.42 2.09
CA ASP A 94 -14.00 -11.88 3.10
C ASP A 94 -13.05 -12.93 2.50
N ALA A 95 -11.78 -12.91 2.94
CA ALA A 95 -10.75 -13.88 2.56
C ALA A 95 -10.58 -14.10 1.04
N ALA A 96 -10.74 -13.05 0.24
CA ALA A 96 -10.59 -13.07 -1.22
C ALA A 96 -9.12 -13.05 -1.69
N PHE A 97 -8.20 -12.48 -0.89
CA PHE A 97 -6.82 -12.20 -1.31
C PHE A 97 -5.77 -12.99 -0.55
N ASP A 98 -4.69 -13.33 -1.24
CA ASP A 98 -3.49 -14.00 -0.70
C ASP A 98 -2.44 -13.01 -0.19
N ALA A 99 -2.49 -11.75 -0.62
CA ALA A 99 -1.64 -10.67 -0.12
C ALA A 99 -2.28 -9.30 -0.43
N ALA A 100 -1.91 -8.29 0.35
CA ALA A 100 -2.25 -6.90 0.08
C ALA A 100 -0.98 -6.03 0.06
N LEU A 101 -0.96 -5.01 -0.79
CA LEU A 101 0.15 -4.09 -1.00
C LEU A 101 -0.34 -2.65 -0.86
N CYS A 102 0.50 -1.77 -0.32
CA CYS A 102 0.29 -0.33 -0.34
C CYS A 102 1.65 0.35 -0.57
N ALA A 103 1.92 0.74 -1.82
CA ALA A 103 3.20 1.30 -2.22
C ALA A 103 3.18 2.83 -2.19
N VAL A 104 4.04 3.40 -1.33
CA VAL A 104 4.37 4.83 -1.24
C VAL A 104 3.15 5.74 -1.10
N SER A 105 2.09 5.24 -0.45
CA SER A 105 0.79 5.92 -0.41
C SER A 105 0.13 5.97 0.98
N VAL A 106 0.60 5.18 1.96
CA VAL A 106 -0.03 5.08 3.30
C VAL A 106 -0.16 6.43 4.01
N GLN A 107 0.75 7.37 3.73
CA GLN A 107 0.79 8.71 4.30
C GLN A 107 -0.42 9.59 3.94
N TYR A 108 -1.23 9.18 2.96
CA TYR A 108 -2.43 9.91 2.52
C TYR A 108 -3.73 9.39 3.17
N LEU A 109 -3.67 8.33 3.96
CA LEU A 109 -4.86 7.79 4.65
C LEU A 109 -5.22 8.63 5.86
N THR A 110 -6.47 9.08 5.93
CA THR A 110 -7.01 9.80 7.09
C THR A 110 -7.54 8.87 8.18
N ARG A 111 -7.92 7.64 7.81
CA ARG A 111 -8.44 6.59 8.70
C ARG A 111 -7.68 5.25 8.54
N PRO A 112 -6.34 5.22 8.73
CA PRO A 112 -5.53 4.05 8.41
C PRO A 112 -5.94 2.79 9.19
N VAL A 113 -6.32 2.92 10.46
CA VAL A 113 -6.71 1.77 11.28
C VAL A 113 -7.99 1.09 10.74
N ASP A 114 -8.96 1.87 10.24
CA ASP A 114 -10.19 1.32 9.68
C ASP A 114 -9.93 0.62 8.35
N VAL A 115 -9.11 1.24 7.48
CA VAL A 115 -8.66 0.63 6.23
C VAL A 115 -7.89 -0.67 6.50
N PHE A 116 -7.01 -0.71 7.50
CA PHE A 116 -6.24 -1.91 7.83
C PHE A 116 -7.17 -3.06 8.30
N ARG A 117 -8.22 -2.77 9.07
CA ARG A 117 -9.22 -3.78 9.45
C ARG A 117 -9.98 -4.33 8.24
N GLU A 118 -10.36 -3.46 7.31
CA GLU A 118 -11.02 -3.90 6.08
C GLU A 118 -10.08 -4.71 5.17
N VAL A 119 -8.81 -4.34 5.08
CA VAL A 119 -7.80 -5.17 4.40
C VAL A 119 -7.69 -6.54 5.06
N ALA A 120 -7.62 -6.61 6.39
CA ALA A 120 -7.60 -7.89 7.11
C ALA A 120 -8.84 -8.74 6.83
N ARG A 121 -10.04 -8.15 6.74
CA ARG A 121 -11.27 -8.85 6.37
C ARG A 121 -11.14 -9.51 4.99
N CYS A 122 -10.64 -8.77 4.01
CA CYS A 122 -10.47 -9.25 2.64
C CYS A 122 -9.31 -10.25 2.47
N LEU A 123 -8.35 -10.29 3.40
CA LEU A 123 -7.20 -11.19 3.36
C LEU A 123 -7.52 -12.59 3.89
N ARG A 124 -6.90 -13.62 3.30
CA ARG A 124 -6.90 -14.99 3.85
C ARG A 124 -6.11 -15.06 5.17
N PRO A 125 -6.41 -16.03 6.06
CA PRO A 125 -5.60 -16.28 7.26
C PRO A 125 -4.11 -16.35 6.92
N ARG A 126 -3.28 -15.62 7.67
CA ARG A 126 -1.82 -15.51 7.50
C ARG A 126 -1.33 -14.85 6.21
N ALA A 127 -2.22 -14.29 5.39
CA ALA A 127 -1.80 -13.52 4.23
C ALA A 127 -1.08 -12.22 4.66
N PRO A 128 0.03 -11.85 4.00
CA PRO A 128 0.75 -10.64 4.34
C PRO A 128 0.02 -9.38 3.85
N PHE A 129 0.07 -8.32 4.66
CA PHE A 129 -0.20 -6.96 4.21
C PHE A 129 1.10 -6.16 4.29
N ILE A 130 1.55 -5.65 3.14
CA ILE A 130 2.86 -5.01 2.99
C ILE A 130 2.67 -3.53 2.69
N ILE A 131 3.19 -2.68 3.57
CA ILE A 131 3.22 -1.23 3.41
C ILE A 131 4.65 -0.84 3.07
N SER A 132 4.84 -0.09 1.99
CA SER A 132 6.14 0.50 1.67
C SER A 132 6.03 2.01 1.52
N PHE A 133 7.08 2.73 1.91
CA PHE A 133 7.14 4.18 1.83
C PHE A 133 8.61 4.63 1.68
N SER A 134 8.77 5.88 1.28
CA SER A 134 10.06 6.53 1.10
C SER A 134 9.99 7.93 1.72
N ASN A 135 11.12 8.60 1.85
CA ASN A 135 11.20 9.97 2.35
C ASN A 135 10.64 11.00 1.35
N ARG A 136 10.37 10.61 0.10
CA ARG A 136 9.63 11.42 -0.88
C ARG A 136 8.12 11.28 -0.66
N CYS A 137 7.49 12.35 -0.20
CA CYS A 137 6.04 12.51 -0.18
C CYS A 137 5.64 13.83 -0.84
N PHE A 138 4.39 13.94 -1.30
CA PHE A 138 3.82 15.24 -1.66
C PHE A 138 3.55 16.03 -0.36
N PRO A 139 4.28 17.13 -0.07
CA PRO A 139 4.23 17.76 1.24
C PRO A 139 2.90 18.42 1.59
N GLU A 140 2.03 18.58 0.60
CA GLU A 140 0.75 19.27 0.74
C GLU A 140 -0.37 18.31 1.19
N LYS A 141 -0.14 16.99 1.12
CA LYS A 141 -1.18 15.97 1.30
C LYS A 141 -0.91 14.93 2.38
N ALA A 142 0.34 14.76 2.81
CA ALA A 142 0.60 13.81 3.88
C ALA A 142 -0.03 14.33 5.18
N VAL A 143 -0.63 13.43 5.96
CA VAL A 143 -1.27 13.81 7.22
C VAL A 143 -0.25 14.49 8.15
N ALA A 144 -0.70 15.46 8.95
CA ALA A 144 0.20 16.30 9.77
C ALA A 144 1.17 15.49 10.66
N LEU A 145 0.73 14.31 11.11
CA LEU A 145 1.55 13.38 11.89
C LEU A 145 2.75 12.83 11.09
N TRP A 146 2.60 12.59 9.79
CA TRP A 146 3.67 12.12 8.91
C TRP A 146 4.71 13.21 8.65
N HIS A 147 4.28 14.48 8.57
CA HIS A 147 5.19 15.63 8.41
C HIS A 147 6.08 15.91 9.62
N ALA A 148 5.59 15.61 10.82
CA ALA A 148 6.34 15.83 12.05
C ALA A 148 7.32 14.69 12.37
N ALA A 149 7.34 13.64 11.54
CA ALA A 149 8.06 12.40 11.79
C ALA A 149 9.28 12.24 10.86
N ASP A 150 10.38 11.73 11.41
CA ASP A 150 11.52 11.19 10.64
C ASP A 150 11.22 9.75 10.12
N ASP A 151 12.14 9.19 9.34
CA ASP A 151 11.94 7.90 8.68
C ASP A 151 11.74 6.73 9.68
N ASP A 152 12.45 6.75 10.82
CA ASP A 152 12.28 5.75 11.89
C ASP A 152 10.90 5.90 12.54
N GLN A 153 10.45 7.14 12.73
CA GLN A 153 9.12 7.46 13.24
C GLN A 153 8.02 7.07 12.26
N HIS A 154 8.23 7.12 10.94
CA HIS A 154 7.28 6.59 9.96
C HIS A 154 7.08 5.09 10.11
N GLY A 155 8.16 4.32 10.31
CA GLY A 155 8.09 2.88 10.60
C GLY A 155 7.30 2.58 11.88
N ALA A 156 7.53 3.36 12.94
CA ALA A 156 6.78 3.26 14.19
C ALA A 156 5.29 3.60 14.03
N ILE A 157 4.95 4.62 13.24
CA ILE A 157 3.56 5.01 12.94
C ILE A 157 2.83 3.87 12.22
N VAL A 158 3.41 3.30 11.16
CA VAL A 158 2.78 2.19 10.43
C VAL A 158 2.65 0.94 11.32
N THR A 159 3.65 0.67 12.14
CA THR A 159 3.58 -0.41 13.16
C THR A 159 2.43 -0.18 14.14
N ALA A 160 2.22 1.06 14.58
CA ALA A 160 1.10 1.42 15.46
C ALA A 160 -0.25 1.23 14.77
N TYR A 161 -0.37 1.48 13.46
CA TYR A 161 -1.60 1.19 12.69
C TYR A 161 -1.91 -0.31 12.66
N PHE A 162 -0.90 -1.15 12.37
CA PHE A 162 -1.05 -2.60 12.45
C PHE A 162 -1.49 -3.05 13.84
N ALA A 163 -0.82 -2.59 14.90
CA ALA A 163 -1.16 -2.95 16.27
C ALA A 163 -2.58 -2.49 16.67
N ALA A 164 -2.95 -1.25 16.36
CA ALA A 164 -4.25 -0.67 16.70
C ALA A 164 -5.42 -1.33 15.95
N SER A 165 -5.15 -1.90 14.77
CA SER A 165 -6.17 -2.67 14.03
C SER A 165 -6.62 -3.91 14.79
N ALA A 166 -5.75 -4.48 15.63
CA ALA A 166 -5.90 -5.76 16.33
C ALA A 166 -6.20 -6.96 15.40
N ALA A 167 -5.89 -6.84 14.10
CA ALA A 167 -6.23 -7.83 13.09
C ALA A 167 -5.00 -8.52 12.46
N PHE A 168 -3.79 -8.09 12.83
CA PHE A 168 -2.53 -8.62 12.30
C PHE A 168 -1.58 -9.05 13.41
N THR A 169 -0.69 -9.99 13.08
CA THR A 169 0.40 -10.51 13.92
C THR A 169 1.72 -10.44 13.17
N ASP A 170 2.82 -10.70 13.87
CA ASP A 170 4.15 -10.83 13.26
C ASP A 170 4.56 -9.59 12.47
N ILE A 171 4.46 -8.42 13.13
CA ILE A 171 4.80 -7.14 12.51
C ILE A 171 6.32 -7.05 12.36
N GLU A 172 6.78 -6.91 11.13
CA GLU A 172 8.19 -6.79 10.76
C GLU A 172 8.46 -5.44 10.09
N GLN A 173 9.65 -4.90 10.33
CA GLN A 173 10.13 -3.69 9.68
C GLN A 173 11.39 -4.01 8.87
N TRP A 174 11.55 -3.32 7.75
CA TRP A 174 12.72 -3.42 6.88
C TRP A 174 13.06 -2.06 6.28
N ALA A 175 14.34 -1.86 6.05
CA ALA A 175 14.85 -0.66 5.41
C ALA A 175 15.90 -1.04 4.35
N HIS A 176 15.84 -0.32 3.23
CA HIS A 176 16.87 -0.21 2.22
C HIS A 176 17.39 1.23 2.22
N PRO A 177 18.39 1.54 3.04
CA PRO A 177 19.01 2.85 3.03
C PRO A 177 19.77 3.05 1.71
N SER A 178 19.64 4.23 1.10
CA SER A 178 20.36 4.59 -0.11
C SER A 178 21.09 5.92 0.08
N PRO A 179 22.44 5.94 0.11
CA PRO A 179 23.21 7.18 0.23
C PRO A 179 23.18 8.07 -1.04
N ALA A 180 22.84 7.48 -2.19
CA ALA A 180 22.92 8.12 -3.51
C ALA A 180 21.59 8.12 -4.27
N GLY A 181 20.53 7.58 -3.67
CA GLY A 181 19.20 7.43 -4.26
C GLY A 181 18.13 7.50 -3.18
N ASP A 182 16.91 7.12 -3.54
CA ASP A 182 15.78 7.17 -2.63
C ASP A 182 15.85 6.00 -1.63
N PRO A 183 15.78 6.24 -0.31
CA PRO A 183 15.65 5.16 0.65
C PRO A 183 14.26 4.53 0.52
N LEU A 184 14.15 3.25 0.84
CA LEU A 184 12.87 2.56 0.89
C LEU A 184 12.71 1.88 2.24
N TYR A 185 11.54 2.05 2.83
CA TYR A 185 11.15 1.42 4.08
C TYR A 185 9.92 0.57 3.83
N ALA A 186 9.79 -0.50 4.60
CA ALA A 186 8.60 -1.32 4.59
C ALA A 186 8.26 -1.81 5.99
N VAL A 187 6.96 -1.93 6.23
CA VAL A 187 6.39 -2.62 7.39
C VAL A 187 5.35 -3.58 6.87
N TRP A 188 5.42 -4.85 7.28
CA TRP A 188 4.40 -5.83 6.96
C TRP A 188 3.98 -6.62 8.18
N ALA A 189 2.81 -7.22 8.09
CA ALA A 189 2.28 -8.10 9.12
C ALA A 189 1.39 -9.17 8.46
N SER A 190 1.18 -10.28 9.16
CA SER A 190 0.32 -11.37 8.70
C SER A 190 -1.08 -11.20 9.26
N ARG A 191 -2.12 -11.41 8.43
CA ARG A 191 -3.51 -11.40 8.92
C ARG A 191 -3.68 -12.48 9.99
N ALA A 192 -4.13 -12.10 11.18
CA ALA A 192 -4.30 -12.99 12.31
C ALA A 192 -5.29 -14.13 11.98
N GLU A 193 -5.05 -15.31 12.56
CA GLU A 193 -6.05 -16.36 12.56
C GLU A 193 -7.21 -15.98 13.48
N GLU A 194 -8.43 -16.35 13.10
CA GLU A 194 -9.57 -16.25 14.01
C GLU A 194 -9.30 -17.13 15.23
N ARG A 195 -9.27 -16.52 16.41
CA ARG A 195 -9.28 -17.28 17.66
C ARG A 195 -10.59 -18.04 17.73
N ARG A 196 -10.53 -19.36 17.52
CA ARG A 196 -11.64 -20.28 17.81
C ARG A 196 -11.99 -20.28 19.29
#